data_AF-A0A519RJJ0-F1
#
_entry.id   AF-A0A519RJJ0-F1
#
_cell.length_a   1.000
_cell.length_b   1.000
_cell.length_c   1.000
_cell.angle_alpha   90.00
_cell.angle_beta   90.00
_cell.angle_gamma   90.00
#
_symmetry.space_group_name_H-M   'P 1'
#
loop_
_entity.id
_entity.type
_entity.pdbx_description
1 polymer ?
#
loop_
_entity_poly.entity_id
_entity_poly.type
_entity_poly.pdbx_seq_one_letter_code
_entity_poly.pdbx_strand_id
1 'polypeptide(L)'
;ILKVRLTTTLFLAAYDEIFLNPKGPVFERNRVYGGVGYQFDKHFILQAGYVNQANYNYTASQGQFILQNTAAKNNVVVNLTFKILHRNATGQPTEKLPSQPD
;
A
#
# COMPACT_ATOMS: atom_id res chain seq x y z
N ILE A 1 -12.82 -38.59 -7.93
CA ILE A 1 -13.10 -37.27 -8.54
C ILE A 1 -12.80 -36.21 -7.49
N LEU A 2 -11.72 -35.44 -7.64
CA LEU A 2 -11.53 -34.24 -6.83
C LEU A 2 -10.77 -33.21 -7.65
N LYS A 3 -11.51 -32.29 -8.26
CA LYS A 3 -10.94 -31.14 -8.96
C LYS A 3 -11.00 -29.95 -8.01
N VAL A 4 -9.94 -29.77 -7.23
CA VAL A 4 -9.71 -28.54 -6.48
C VAL A 4 -9.38 -27.45 -7.50
N ARG A 5 -10.31 -26.52 -7.74
CA ARG A 5 -10.01 -25.29 -8.48
C ARG A 5 -9.47 -24.27 -7.48
N LEU A 6 -8.15 -24.11 -7.43
CA LEU A 6 -7.52 -22.93 -6.84
C LEU A 6 -7.73 -21.76 -7.79
N THR A 7 -8.77 -20.97 -7.55
CA THR A 7 -8.84 -19.58 -8.03
C THR A 7 -9.10 -18.70 -6.82
N THR A 8 -8.29 -18.90 -5.79
CA THR A 8 -8.43 -18.26 -4.49
C THR A 8 -7.33 -17.21 -4.41
N THR A 9 -7.61 -16.01 -4.93
CA THR A 9 -6.63 -14.90 -4.97
C THR A 9 -6.55 -14.23 -3.60
N LEU A 10 -6.17 -15.01 -2.59
CA LEU A 10 -5.82 -14.53 -1.26
C LEU A 10 -4.37 -14.02 -1.30
N PHE A 11 -4.13 -12.85 -0.73
CA PHE A 11 -2.80 -12.24 -0.66
C PHE A 11 -2.54 -11.61 0.71
N LEU A 12 -1.27 -11.40 1.02
CA LEU A 12 -0.81 -10.68 2.19
C LEU A 12 -0.25 -9.33 1.74
N ALA A 13 -0.46 -8.31 2.57
CA ALA A 13 0.06 -6.97 2.34
C ALA A 13 0.72 -6.47 3.63
N ALA A 14 1.94 -5.95 3.51
CA ALA A 14 2.63 -5.29 4.59
C ALA A 14 3.39 -4.09 4.03
N TYR A 15 3.41 -3.00 4.78
CA TYR A 15 4.20 -1.83 4.44
C TYR A 15 4.64 -1.12 5.72
N ASP A 16 5.73 -0.39 5.61
CA ASP A 16 6.23 0.48 6.67
C ASP A 16 6.39 1.90 6.14
N GLU A 17 5.84 2.86 6.87
CA GLU A 17 5.85 4.27 6.52
C GLU A 17 6.52 5.10 7.63
N ILE A 18 7.56 5.83 7.28
CA ILE A 18 8.26 6.77 8.17
C ILE A 18 7.88 8.22 7.83
N PHE A 19 7.67 9.03 8.85
CA PHE A 19 7.33 10.46 8.70
C PHE A 19 8.49 11.31 9.22
N LEU A 20 9.09 12.08 8.30
CA LEU A 20 10.21 12.97 8.59
C LEU A 20 9.78 14.44 8.46
N ASN A 21 10.23 15.29 9.39
CA ASN A 21 9.96 16.73 9.34
C ASN A 21 11.26 17.54 9.19
N PRO A 22 11.39 18.39 8.15
CA PRO A 22 12.61 19.17 7.92
C PRO A 22 12.76 20.40 8.83
N LYS A 23 11.74 20.82 9.58
CA LYS A 23 11.75 22.06 10.40
C LYS A 23 11.64 21.81 11.93
N GLY A 24 11.60 20.55 12.35
CA GLY A 24 11.38 20.10 13.73
C GLY A 24 11.97 18.70 13.92
N PRO A 25 11.66 17.95 15.00
CA PRO A 25 12.32 16.66 15.25
C PRO A 25 12.26 15.77 14.00
N VAL A 26 13.44 15.38 13.52
CA VAL A 26 13.62 14.78 12.18
C VAL A 26 12.78 13.52 12.00
N PHE A 27 12.51 12.79 13.09
CA PHE A 27 11.61 11.64 13.12
C PHE A 27 10.39 11.95 13.99
N GLU A 28 9.20 11.95 13.37
CA GLU A 28 7.96 12.19 14.10
C GLU A 28 7.21 10.88 14.38
N ARG A 29 7.10 10.01 13.37
CA ARG A 29 6.26 8.79 13.47
C ARG A 29 6.76 7.67 12.57
N ASN A 30 6.48 6.44 12.98
CA ASN A 30 6.62 5.23 12.17
C ASN A 30 5.30 4.44 12.20
N ARG A 31 4.85 3.97 11.04
CA ARG A 31 3.55 3.31 10.88
C ARG A 31 3.74 2.01 10.09
N VAL A 32 3.64 0.90 10.81
CA VAL A 32 3.72 -0.44 10.24
C VAL A 32 2.31 -0.98 10.01
N TYR A 33 2.02 -1.38 8.78
CA TYR A 33 0.80 -2.06 8.40
C TYR A 33 1.07 -3.53 8.10
N GLY A 34 0.16 -4.39 8.52
CA GLY A 34 0.07 -5.77 8.08
C GLY A 34 -1.39 -6.18 7.89
N GLY A 35 -1.69 -6.84 6.78
CA GLY A 35 -3.06 -7.23 6.44
C GLY A 35 -3.14 -8.37 5.44
N VAL A 36 -4.37 -8.83 5.27
CA VAL A 36 -4.75 -9.86 4.31
C VAL A 36 -5.78 -9.29 3.35
N GLY A 37 -5.72 -9.75 2.11
CA GLY A 37 -6.64 -9.33 1.07
C GLY A 37 -7.14 -10.51 0.26
N TYR A 38 -8.36 -10.36 -0.25
CA TYR A 38 -8.99 -11.35 -1.11
C TYR A 38 -9.57 -10.66 -2.34
N GLN A 39 -9.17 -11.13 -3.51
CA GLN A 39 -9.75 -10.70 -4.77
C GLN A 39 -10.86 -11.69 -5.17
N PHE A 40 -12.11 -11.22 -5.09
CA PHE A 40 -13.29 -12.03 -5.42
C PHE A 40 -13.41 -12.29 -6.91
N ASP A 41 -13.14 -11.27 -7.71
CA ASP A 41 -13.19 -11.34 -9.17
C ASP A 41 -12.23 -10.30 -9.79
N LYS A 42 -12.34 -10.04 -11.10
CA LYS A 42 -11.45 -9.06 -11.76
C LYS A 42 -11.72 -7.61 -11.34
N HIS A 43 -12.83 -7.36 -10.64
CA HIS A 43 -13.30 -6.02 -10.28
C HIS A 43 -13.14 -5.75 -8.79
N PHE A 44 -13.48 -6.70 -7.92
CA PHE A 44 -13.57 -6.49 -6.47
C PHE A 44 -12.41 -7.10 -5.71
N ILE A 45 -11.82 -6.28 -4.84
CA ILE A 45 -10.82 -6.70 -3.86
C ILE A 45 -11.22 -6.15 -2.50
N LEU A 46 -11.25 -7.02 -1.49
CA LEU A 46 -11.41 -6.62 -0.10
C LEU A 46 -10.10 -6.87 0.65
N GLN A 47 -9.71 -5.94 1.50
CA GLN A 47 -8.54 -6.05 2.34
C GLN A 47 -8.91 -5.67 3.77
N ALA A 48 -8.36 -6.40 4.73
CA ALA A 48 -8.47 -6.08 6.15
C ALA A 48 -7.08 -6.21 6.78
N GLY A 49 -6.74 -5.28 7.65
CA GLY A 49 -5.44 -5.29 8.29
C GLY A 49 -5.38 -4.43 9.52
N TYR A 50 -4.19 -4.38 10.08
CA TYR A 50 -3.88 -3.67 11.29
C TYR A 50 -2.70 -2.73 11.06
N VAL A 51 -2.77 -1.58 11.72
CA VAL A 51 -1.72 -0.58 11.70
C VAL A 51 -1.25 -0.35 13.13
N ASN A 52 0.04 -0.53 13.35
CA ASN A 52 0.71 -0.06 14.55
C ASN A 52 1.46 1.23 14.23
N GLN A 53 1.19 2.28 14.99
CA GLN A 53 1.82 3.58 14.83
C GLN A 53 2.61 3.92 16.09
N ALA A 54 3.94 3.99 15.96
CA ALA A 54 4.84 4.52 16.98
C ALA A 54 5.04 6.02 16.78
N ASN A 55 4.76 6.82 17.80
CA ASN A 55 5.01 8.25 17.80
C ASN A 55 6.25 8.56 18.63
N TYR A 56 7.17 9.32 18.05
CA TYR A 56 8.40 9.73 18.71
C TYR A 56 8.26 11.20 19.13
N ASN A 57 8.45 11.47 20.41
CA ASN A 57 8.64 12.84 20.87
C ASN A 57 10.12 13.11 21.11
N TYR A 58 10.47 14.37 20.90
CA TYR A 58 11.78 14.90 21.20
C TYR A 58 11.68 15.73 22.47
N THR A 59 12.40 15.32 23.52
CA THR A 59 12.63 16.15 24.70
C THR A 59 14.11 16.53 24.74
N ALA A 60 14.41 17.77 24.40
CA ALA A 60 15.74 18.36 24.60
C ALA A 60 15.93 18.69 26.08
N SER A 61 16.15 17.69 26.93
CA SER A 61 16.68 17.95 28.27
C SER A 61 18.20 17.88 28.19
N GLN A 62 18.87 19.02 28.36
CA GLN A 62 20.32 19.14 28.53
C GLN A 62 21.19 18.45 27.45
N GLY A 63 20.87 18.66 26.18
CA GLY A 63 21.77 18.30 25.08
C GLY A 63 21.85 16.80 24.75
N GLN A 64 21.02 15.96 25.36
CA GLN A 64 20.90 14.54 25.00
C GLN A 64 19.71 14.32 24.06
N PHE A 65 19.98 13.76 22.87
CA PHE A 65 18.95 13.32 21.94
C PHE A 65 18.39 11.98 22.42
N ILE A 66 17.23 12.01 23.07
CA ILE A 66 16.52 10.80 23.49
C ILE A 66 15.30 10.63 22.59
N LEU A 67 15.30 9.56 21.77
CA LEU A 67 14.12 9.10 21.07
C LEU A 67 13.17 8.49 22.10
N GLN A 68 12.17 9.26 22.54
CA GLN A 68 11.16 8.75 23.46
C GLN A 68 9.95 8.24 22.67
N ASN A 69 9.72 6.92 22.69
CA ASN A 69 8.50 6.32 22.16
C ASN A 69 7.34 6.67 23.12
N THR A 70 6.48 7.59 22.73
CA THR A 70 5.49 8.18 23.65
C THR A 70 4.12 7.52 23.56
N ALA A 71 3.77 6.86 22.46
CA ALA A 71 2.51 6.11 22.39
C ALA A 71 2.48 5.25 21.12
N ALA A 72 2.33 3.93 21.31
CA ALA A 72 1.91 3.03 20.26
C ALA A 72 0.39 3.13 20.10
N LYS A 73 -0.09 3.56 18.93
CA LYS A 73 -1.50 3.55 18.56
C LYS A 73 -1.77 2.37 17.63
N ASN A 74 -2.95 1.80 17.78
CA ASN A 74 -3.37 0.58 17.10
C ASN A 74 -4.65 0.87 16.34
N ASN A 75 -4.64 0.69 15.02
CA ASN A 75 -5.82 0.93 14.18
C ASN A 75 -6.16 -0.31 13.35
N VAL A 76 -7.45 -0.56 13.17
CA VAL A 76 -7.95 -1.56 12.22
C VAL A 76 -8.32 -0.86 10.92
N VAL A 77 -7.95 -1.47 9.79
CA VAL A 77 -8.19 -0.93 8.45
C VAL A 77 -8.98 -1.94 7.65
N VAL A 78 -10.04 -1.47 6.99
CA VAL A 78 -10.82 -2.22 6.00
C VAL A 78 -10.82 -1.41 4.71
N ASN A 79 -10.48 -2.06 3.60
CA ASN A 79 -10.40 -1.43 2.28
C ASN A 79 -11.19 -2.25 1.26
N LEU A 80 -12.07 -1.58 0.52
CA LEU A 80 -12.78 -2.13 -0.63
C LEU A 80 -12.28 -1.43 -1.88
N THR A 81 -11.72 -2.19 -2.82
CA THR A 81 -11.23 -1.70 -4.11
C THR A 81 -12.11 -2.24 -5.23
N PHE A 82 -12.59 -1.34 -6.10
CA PHE A 82 -13.29 -1.67 -7.34
C PHE A 82 -12.44 -1.27 -8.56
N LYS A 83 -12.11 -2.23 -9.42
CA LYS A 83 -11.32 -2.05 -10.65
C LYS A 83 -12.25 -1.89 -11.85
N ILE A 84 -12.16 -0.76 -12.54
CA ILE A 84 -12.86 -0.54 -13.81
C ILE A 84 -12.01 -1.13 -14.93
N LEU A 85 -12.48 -2.21 -15.56
CA LEU A 85 -11.81 -2.82 -16.70
C LEU A 85 -12.29 -2.15 -17.98
N HIS A 86 -11.46 -1.31 -18.59
CA HIS A 86 -11.69 -0.86 -19.96
C HIS A 86 -11.29 -1.99 -20.90
N ARG A 87 -12.26 -2.74 -21.42
CA ARG A 87 -12.02 -3.62 -22.56
C ARG A 87 -11.99 -2.76 -23.82
N ASN A 88 -10.81 -2.32 -24.26
CA ASN A 88 -10.61 -1.79 -25.61
C ASN A 88 -9.15 -2.01 -26.06
N ALA A 89 -8.95 -3.08 -26.85
CA ALA A 89 -7.97 -3.17 -27.95
C ALA A 89 -8.04 -4.55 -28.65
N THR A 90 -9.24 -5.01 -29.05
CA THR A 90 -9.32 -5.84 -30.27
C THR A 90 -9.22 -4.89 -31.44
N GLY A 91 -7.99 -4.55 -31.83
CA GLY A 91 -7.67 -3.59 -32.87
C GLY A 91 -6.45 -2.77 -32.50
N GLN A 92 -5.27 -3.39 -32.52
CA GLN A 92 -4.04 -2.63 -32.71
C GLN A 92 -4.20 -1.92 -34.06
N PRO A 93 -4.23 -0.58 -34.15
CA PRO A 93 -4.02 0.06 -35.43
C PRO A 93 -2.59 -0.30 -35.84
N THR A 94 -2.43 -1.10 -36.89
CA THR A 94 -1.14 -1.23 -37.56
C THR A 94 -0.66 0.18 -37.89
N GLU A 95 0.30 0.65 -37.12
CA GLU A 95 0.99 1.91 -37.35
C GLU A 95 1.72 1.79 -38.68
N LYS A 96 1.10 2.29 -39.75
CA LYS A 96 1.76 2.41 -41.04
C LYS A 96 2.66 3.63 -40.96
N LEU A 97 3.97 3.37 -40.82
CA LEU A 97 4.99 4.39 -41.03
C LEU A 97 4.80 5.00 -42.43
N PRO A 98 4.88 6.32 -42.58
CA PRO A 98 4.87 6.94 -43.90
C PRO A 98 6.10 6.46 -44.67
N SER A 99 5.88 5.79 -45.81
CA SER A 99 6.95 5.46 -46.74
C SER A 99 7.32 6.70 -47.54
N GLN A 100 8.60 7.04 -47.53
CA GLN A 100 9.14 8.13 -48.33
C GLN A 100 9.01 7.78 -49.83
N PRO A 101 8.45 8.64 -50.68
CA PRO A 101 8.48 8.44 -52.13
C PRO A 101 9.89 8.71 -52.66
N ASP A 102 10.37 7.78 -53.51
CA ASP A 102 11.60 7.92 -54.32
C ASP A 102 11.44 8.99 -55.42
#